data_AF-A0A9Q1BJX3-F1
#
_entry.id   AF-A0A9Q1BJX3-F1
#
_cell.length_a   1.000
_cell.length_b   1.000
_cell.length_c   1.000
_cell.angle_alpha   90.00
_cell.angle_beta   90.00
_cell.angle_gamma   90.00
#
_symmetry.space_group_name_H-M   'P 1'
#
loop_
_entity.id
_entity.type
_entity.pdbx_description
1 polymer ?
#
loop_
_entity_poly.entity_id
_entity_poly.type
_entity_poly.pdbx_seq_one_letter_code
_entity_poly.pdbx_strand_id
1 'polypeptide(L)'
;MHIPSTFRSLLLLGALSFHSILEGIAVGILSSSTQVWTLVLAIAIHKSVISFSLSINFLTSMKKLNAIFCQIVFAVMSPLGIAIGMVIVSQIDNFSSSIWQAILQGGATGTFLYVTFFELLPREIEAPRDKFLKVLSILVGFGVIAGLITYEVRHE
;
A
#
# COMPACT_ATOMS: atom_id res chain seq x y z
N MET A 1 24.49 -7.67 11.20
CA MET A 1 23.46 -7.49 12.25
C MET A 1 22.21 -8.25 11.81
N HIS A 2 21.99 -9.46 12.34
CA HIS A 2 20.80 -10.25 12.01
C HIS A 2 19.61 -9.68 12.78
N ILE A 3 18.82 -8.85 12.10
CA ILE A 3 17.53 -8.42 12.65
C ILE A 3 16.62 -9.66 12.71
N PRO A 4 16.03 -10.01 13.87
CA PRO A 4 15.14 -11.15 13.98
C PRO A 4 13.95 -11.00 13.00
N SER A 5 13.53 -12.10 12.38
CA SER A 5 12.50 -12.10 11.31
C SER A 5 11.22 -11.35 11.72
N THR A 6 10.81 -11.51 12.98
CA THR A 6 9.64 -10.84 13.56
C THR A 6 9.75 -9.32 13.59
N PHE A 7 10.92 -8.76 13.96
CA PHE A 7 11.08 -7.30 14.04
C PHE A 7 10.96 -6.65 12.67
N ARG A 8 11.53 -7.28 11.64
CA ARG A 8 11.37 -6.82 10.24
C ARG A 8 9.92 -6.88 9.79
N SER A 9 9.21 -7.98 10.09
CA SER A 9 7.77 -8.09 9.80
C SER A 9 6.97 -6.96 10.46
N LEU A 10 7.33 -6.57 11.70
CA LEU A 10 6.69 -5.44 12.38
C LEU A 10 7.05 -4.08 11.77
N LEU A 11 8.29 -3.90 11.30
CA LEU A 11 8.67 -2.69 10.54
C LEU A 11 7.90 -2.58 9.23
N LEU A 12 7.78 -3.68 8.49
CA LEU A 12 6.96 -3.77 7.26
C LEU A 12 5.49 -3.45 7.56
N LEU A 13 4.93 -4.02 8.64
CA LEU A 13 3.59 -3.69 9.10
C LEU A 13 3.44 -2.20 9.37
N GLY A 14 4.37 -1.60 10.11
CA GLY A 14 4.34 -0.19 10.46
C GLY A 14 4.41 0.73 9.25
N ALA A 15 5.36 0.47 8.34
CA ALA A 15 5.53 1.26 7.13
C ALA A 15 4.30 1.19 6.20
N LEU A 16 3.75 -0.01 5.99
CA LEU A 16 2.55 -0.20 5.17
C LEU A 16 1.28 0.32 5.85
N SER A 17 1.22 0.27 7.18
CA SER A 17 0.14 0.90 7.96
C SER A 17 0.15 2.41 7.81
N PHE A 18 1.33 3.04 7.90
CA PHE A 18 1.48 4.47 7.66
C PHE A 18 1.08 4.85 6.22
N HIS A 19 1.54 4.10 5.22
CA HIS A 19 1.09 4.24 3.83
C HIS A 19 -0.44 4.16 3.71
N SER A 20 -1.07 3.17 4.35
CA SER A 20 -2.52 2.98 4.33
C SER A 20 -3.30 4.13 4.96
N ILE A 21 -2.76 4.76 6.01
CA ILE A 21 -3.35 5.96 6.62
C ILE A 21 -3.28 7.13 5.64
N LEU A 22 -2.12 7.38 5.02
CA LEU A 22 -1.94 8.49 4.07
C LEU A 22 -2.91 8.38 2.89
N GLU A 23 -3.02 7.20 2.27
CA GLU A 23 -4.00 6.97 1.20
C GLU A 23 -5.44 7.12 1.69
N GLY A 24 -5.74 6.60 2.89
CA GLY A 24 -7.07 6.73 3.47
C GLY A 24 -7.48 8.19 3.66
N ILE A 25 -6.58 9.03 4.22
CA ILE A 25 -6.83 10.46 4.38
C ILE A 25 -7.04 11.11 3.00
N ALA A 26 -6.22 10.78 2.00
CA ALA A 26 -6.35 11.30 0.65
C ALA A 26 -7.72 10.98 0.03
N VAL A 27 -8.27 9.79 0.28
CA VAL A 27 -9.63 9.45 -0.14
C VAL A 27 -10.68 10.21 0.67
N GLY A 28 -10.49 10.34 1.98
CA GLY A 28 -11.46 11.01 2.86
C GLY A 28 -11.64 12.50 2.59
N ILE A 29 -10.67 13.16 1.96
CA ILE A 29 -10.75 14.58 1.57
C ILE A 29 -11.35 14.84 0.18
N LEU A 30 -11.64 13.77 -0.58
CA LEU A 30 -12.28 13.90 -1.89
C LEU A 30 -13.73 14.36 -1.75
N SER A 31 -14.11 15.35 -2.56
CA SER A 31 -15.49 15.85 -2.61
C SER A 31 -16.34 15.15 -3.69
N SER A 32 -15.71 14.54 -4.71
CA SER A 32 -16.42 13.87 -5.81
C SER A 32 -16.69 12.40 -5.51
N SER A 33 -17.96 12.01 -5.49
CA SER A 33 -18.36 10.61 -5.24
C SER A 33 -17.76 9.63 -6.27
N THR A 34 -17.66 10.04 -7.53
CA THR A 34 -17.04 9.23 -8.59
C THR A 34 -15.56 8.97 -8.28
N GLN A 35 -14.81 10.02 -7.91
CA GLN A 35 -13.39 9.89 -7.57
C GLN A 35 -13.16 9.02 -6.33
N VAL A 36 -14.04 9.13 -5.33
CA VAL A 36 -14.00 8.27 -4.13
C VAL A 36 -14.14 6.80 -4.51
N TRP A 37 -15.15 6.44 -5.30
CA TRP A 37 -15.37 5.04 -5.70
C TRP A 37 -14.22 4.49 -6.55
N THR A 38 -13.70 5.29 -7.49
CA THR A 38 -12.54 4.91 -8.30
C THR A 38 -11.33 4.62 -7.42
N LEU A 39 -10.99 5.50 -6.48
CA LEU A 39 -9.84 5.32 -5.60
C LEU A 39 -10.03 4.21 -4.57
N VAL A 40 -11.22 4.05 -3.99
CA VAL A 40 -11.51 2.95 -3.06
C VAL A 40 -11.37 1.59 -3.77
N LEU A 41 -11.86 1.47 -5.01
CA LEU A 41 -11.73 0.24 -5.77
C LEU A 41 -10.26 -0.06 -6.10
N ALA A 42 -9.52 0.96 -6.56
CA ALA A 42 -8.08 0.85 -6.81
C ALA A 42 -7.32 0.41 -5.54
N ILE A 43 -7.66 0.99 -4.39
CA ILE A 43 -7.10 0.62 -3.08
C ILE A 43 -7.45 -0.81 -2.71
N ALA A 44 -8.71 -1.23 -2.85
CA ALA A 44 -9.12 -2.58 -2.52
C ALA A 44 -8.33 -3.63 -3.29
N ILE A 45 -8.11 -3.40 -4.59
CA ILE A 45 -7.35 -4.32 -5.45
C ILE A 45 -5.90 -4.44 -4.95
N HIS A 46 -5.15 -3.34 -4.86
CA HIS A 46 -3.73 -3.43 -4.52
C HIS A 46 -3.51 -3.76 -3.04
N LYS A 47 -4.40 -3.33 -2.14
CA LYS A 47 -4.33 -3.67 -0.71
C LYS A 47 -4.56 -5.16 -0.47
N SER A 48 -5.36 -5.84 -1.29
CA SER A 48 -5.56 -7.29 -1.20
C SER A 48 -4.25 -8.07 -1.48
N VAL A 49 -3.50 -7.65 -2.50
CA VAL A 49 -2.22 -8.25 -2.88
C VAL A 49 -1.18 -8.03 -1.79
N ILE A 50 -1.07 -6.80 -1.28
CA ILE A 50 -0.15 -6.47 -0.17
C ILE A 50 -0.53 -7.24 1.10
N SER A 51 -1.82 -7.26 1.44
CA SER A 51 -2.39 -7.99 2.58
C SER A 51 -2.05 -9.48 2.54
N PHE A 52 -2.15 -10.10 1.36
CA PHE A 52 -1.83 -11.50 1.15
C PHE A 52 -0.32 -11.76 1.34
N SER A 53 0.53 -10.96 0.73
CA SER A 53 2.00 -11.03 0.89
C SER A 53 2.42 -10.87 2.36
N LEU A 54 1.85 -9.88 3.06
CA LEU A 54 2.13 -9.61 4.47
C LEU A 54 1.68 -10.76 5.38
N SER A 55 0.54 -11.39 5.07
CA SER A 55 0.04 -12.56 5.80
C SER A 55 1.02 -13.74 5.70
N ILE A 56 1.57 -14.03 4.52
CA ILE A 56 2.60 -15.08 4.36
C ILE A 56 3.87 -14.72 5.16
N ASN A 57 4.26 -13.44 5.14
CA ASN A 57 5.41 -12.94 5.91
C ASN A 57 5.24 -13.16 7.42
N PHE A 58 4.05 -12.91 7.94
CA PHE A 58 3.74 -13.09 9.36
C PHE A 58 3.67 -14.56 9.75
N LEU A 59 3.01 -15.40 8.95
CA LEU A 59 2.90 -16.83 9.25
C LEU A 59 4.25 -17.54 9.31
N THR A 60 5.28 -17.00 8.64
CA THR A 60 6.66 -17.52 8.70
C THR A 60 7.51 -16.92 9.82
N SER A 61 7.07 -15.80 10.43
CA SER A 61 7.90 -15.00 11.35
C SER A 61 7.30 -14.87 12.76
N MET A 62 6.04 -15.26 12.98
CA MET A 62 5.37 -15.16 14.28
C MET A 62 4.26 -16.20 14.43
N LYS A 63 3.73 -16.34 15.66
CA LYS A 63 2.59 -17.22 15.96
C LYS A 63 1.34 -16.78 15.19
N LYS A 64 0.51 -17.73 14.75
CA LYS A 64 -0.73 -17.49 13.97
C LYS A 64 -1.64 -16.42 14.57
N LEU A 65 -1.83 -16.42 15.90
CA LEU A 65 -2.69 -15.43 16.56
C LEU A 65 -2.13 -14.00 16.44
N ASN A 66 -0.81 -13.84 16.57
CA ASN A 66 -0.15 -12.55 16.40
C ASN A 66 -0.22 -12.08 14.95
N ALA A 67 -0.07 -13.00 13.98
CA ALA A 67 -0.22 -12.70 12.56
C ALA A 67 -1.63 -12.18 12.24
N ILE A 68 -2.67 -12.84 12.76
CA ILE A 68 -4.07 -12.39 12.62
C ILE A 68 -4.28 -11.02 13.24
N PHE A 69 -3.76 -10.80 14.45
CA PHE A 69 -3.86 -9.50 15.12
C PHE A 69 -3.18 -8.39 14.28
N CYS A 70 -1.96 -8.62 13.81
CA CYS A 70 -1.24 -7.69 12.94
C CYS A 70 -2.02 -7.38 11.64
N GLN A 71 -2.69 -8.39 11.08
CA GLN A 71 -3.50 -8.23 9.88
C GLN A 71 -4.74 -7.37 10.12
N ILE A 72 -5.40 -7.54 11.28
CA ILE A 72 -6.53 -6.70 11.68
C ILE A 72 -6.07 -5.25 11.86
N VAL A 73 -4.93 -5.05 12.51
CA VAL A 73 -4.32 -3.71 12.66
C VAL A 73 -4.12 -3.06 11.28
N PHE A 74 -3.48 -3.76 10.35
CA PHE A 74 -3.27 -3.26 8.97
C PHE A 74 -4.59 -2.95 8.23
N ALA A 75 -5.62 -3.79 8.40
CA ALA A 75 -6.91 -3.60 7.76
C ALA A 75 -7.58 -2.29 8.21
N VAL A 76 -7.58 -2.01 9.52
CA VAL A 76 -8.22 -0.82 10.13
C VAL A 76 -7.55 0.50 9.74
N MET A 77 -6.30 0.49 9.31
CA MET A 77 -5.57 1.71 8.95
C MET A 77 -6.21 2.51 7.81
N SER A 78 -6.81 1.87 6.81
CA SER A 78 -7.47 2.59 5.71
C SER A 78 -8.79 3.23 6.14
N PRO A 79 -9.73 2.52 6.79
CA PRO A 79 -10.92 3.15 7.39
C PRO A 79 -10.57 4.27 8.37
N LEU A 80 -9.51 4.10 9.18
CA LEU A 80 -9.04 5.13 10.09
C LEU A 80 -8.57 6.38 9.32
N GLY A 81 -7.75 6.21 8.28
CA GLY A 81 -7.32 7.31 7.42
C GLY A 81 -8.50 8.03 6.76
N ILE A 82 -9.47 7.28 6.23
CA ILE A 82 -10.68 7.84 5.61
C ILE A 82 -11.48 8.65 6.62
N ALA A 83 -11.67 8.12 7.83
CA ALA A 83 -12.36 8.84 8.92
C ALA A 83 -11.65 10.16 9.27
N ILE A 84 -10.32 10.15 9.36
CA ILE A 84 -9.53 11.36 9.59
C ILE A 84 -9.69 12.35 8.43
N GLY A 85 -9.61 11.89 7.18
CA GLY A 85 -9.80 12.73 5.99
C GLY A 85 -11.18 13.38 5.94
N MET A 86 -12.24 12.64 6.28
CA MET A 86 -13.61 13.18 6.34
C MET A 86 -13.78 14.26 7.42
N VAL A 87 -13.05 14.18 8.53
CA VAL A 87 -13.05 15.27 9.52
C VAL A 87 -12.33 16.49 8.96
N ILE A 88 -11.18 16.29 8.30
CA ILE A 88 -10.36 17.38 7.73
C ILE A 88 -11.10 18.12 6.62
N VAL A 89 -11.81 17.41 5.73
CA VAL A 89 -12.49 18.02 4.57
C VAL A 89 -13.54 19.06 4.98
N SER A 90 -14.12 18.92 6.17
CA SER A 90 -15.09 19.89 6.72
C SER A 90 -14.46 21.23 7.11
N GLN A 91 -13.13 21.32 7.16
CA GLN A 91 -12.38 22.48 7.64
C GLN A 91 -11.55 23.17 6.54
N ILE A 92 -11.55 22.65 5.30
CA ILE A 92 -10.71 23.13 4.21
C ILE A 92 -11.53 23.40 2.95
N ASP A 93 -11.15 24.44 2.20
CA ASP A 93 -11.78 24.75 0.90
C ASP A 93 -11.31 23.77 -0.21
N ASN A 94 -12.09 23.68 -1.29
CA ASN A 94 -11.87 22.75 -2.40
C ASN A 94 -10.47 22.85 -3.05
N PHE A 95 -9.93 24.07 -3.18
CA PHE A 95 -8.58 24.27 -3.74
C PHE A 95 -7.50 23.68 -2.82
N SER A 96 -7.63 23.91 -1.51
CA SER A 96 -6.74 23.35 -0.50
C SER A 96 -6.83 21.84 -0.44
N SER A 97 -8.03 21.26 -0.61
CA SER A 97 -8.22 19.80 -0.66
C SER A 97 -7.40 19.14 -1.77
N SER A 98 -7.36 19.72 -2.97
CA SER A 98 -6.59 19.17 -4.09
C SER A 98 -5.08 19.14 -3.82
N ILE A 99 -4.55 20.19 -3.18
CA ILE A 99 -3.12 20.26 -2.79
C ILE A 99 -2.81 19.23 -1.70
N TRP A 100 -3.66 19.15 -0.68
CA TRP A 100 -3.50 18.15 0.38
C TRP A 100 -3.57 16.73 -0.16
N GLN A 101 -4.47 16.46 -1.11
CA GLN A 101 -4.57 15.18 -1.77
C GLN A 101 -3.28 14.82 -2.50
N ALA A 102 -2.73 15.74 -3.29
CA ALA A 102 -1.47 15.53 -3.99
C ALA A 102 -0.30 15.25 -3.04
N ILE A 103 -0.22 15.98 -1.92
CA ILE A 103 0.82 15.77 -0.89
C ILE A 103 0.65 14.40 -0.23
N LEU A 104 -0.56 14.03 0.17
CA LEU A 104 -0.85 12.76 0.84
C LEU A 104 -0.62 11.57 -0.08
N GLN A 105 -1.07 11.64 -1.34
CA GLN A 105 -0.83 10.60 -2.35
C GLN A 105 0.64 10.52 -2.74
N GLY A 106 1.33 11.66 -2.86
CA GLY A 106 2.78 11.69 -3.09
C GLY A 106 3.54 11.03 -1.94
N GLY A 107 3.17 11.35 -0.70
CA GLY A 107 3.71 10.70 0.50
C GLY A 107 3.45 9.20 0.51
N ALA A 108 2.20 8.78 0.29
CA ALA A 108 1.83 7.37 0.23
C ALA A 108 2.64 6.61 -0.85
N THR A 109 2.71 7.18 -2.05
CA THR A 109 3.49 6.62 -3.17
C THR A 109 4.98 6.49 -2.79
N GLY A 110 5.55 7.52 -2.15
CA GLY A 110 6.92 7.49 -1.66
C GLY A 110 7.18 6.38 -0.64
N THR A 111 6.29 6.20 0.34
CA THR A 111 6.40 5.11 1.32
C THR A 111 6.32 3.74 0.65
N PHE A 112 5.41 3.57 -0.32
CA PHE A 112 5.26 2.31 -1.05
C PHE A 112 6.49 1.98 -1.89
N LEU A 113 7.06 2.97 -2.58
CA LEU A 113 8.31 2.83 -3.32
C LEU A 113 9.46 2.44 -2.40
N TYR A 114 9.60 3.11 -1.25
CA TYR A 114 10.64 2.77 -0.29
C TYR A 114 10.53 1.31 0.19
N VAL A 115 9.34 0.91 0.67
CA VAL A 115 9.09 -0.44 1.16
C VAL A 115 9.32 -1.48 0.06
N THR A 116 8.86 -1.21 -1.15
CA THR A 116 9.00 -2.14 -2.28
C THR A 116 10.45 -2.30 -2.69
N PHE A 117 11.15 -1.20 -2.99
CA PHE A 117 12.49 -1.27 -3.59
C PHE A 117 13.62 -1.51 -2.60
N PHE A 118 13.48 -1.08 -1.34
CA PHE A 118 14.55 -1.18 -0.35
C PHE A 118 14.33 -2.27 0.69
N GLU A 119 13.08 -2.67 0.97
CA GLU A 119 12.79 -3.67 2.01
C GLU A 119 12.33 -5.02 1.41
N LEU A 120 11.39 -5.01 0.46
CA LEU A 120 10.80 -6.24 -0.11
C LEU A 120 11.64 -6.81 -1.26
N LEU A 121 11.98 -5.99 -2.25
CA LEU A 121 12.63 -6.43 -3.48
C LEU A 121 14.03 -7.02 -3.25
N PRO A 122 14.94 -6.40 -2.47
CA PRO A 122 16.26 -6.95 -2.22
C PRO A 122 16.17 -8.30 -1.50
N ARG A 123 15.27 -8.42 -0.52
CA ARG A 123 15.02 -9.66 0.22
C ARG A 123 14.64 -10.81 -0.71
N GLU A 124 13.73 -10.57 -1.64
CA GLU A 124 13.28 -11.63 -2.54
C GLU A 124 14.35 -12.03 -3.56
N ILE A 125 15.14 -11.07 -4.06
CA ILE A 125 16.22 -11.33 -5.04
C ILE A 125 17.47 -11.96 -4.39
N GLU A 126 17.79 -11.58 -3.15
CA GLU A 126 18.95 -12.11 -2.41
C GLU A 126 18.76 -13.58 -2.01
N ALA A 127 17.51 -14.05 -1.86
CA ALA A 127 17.23 -15.45 -1.59
C ALA A 127 17.80 -16.35 -2.73
N PRO A 128 18.63 -17.35 -2.41
CA PRO A 128 19.57 -17.99 -3.35
C PRO A 128 18.92 -18.79 -4.50
N ARG A 129 17.61 -19.00 -4.48
CA ARG A 129 16.89 -19.83 -5.46
C ARG A 129 16.16 -18.99 -6.52
N ASP A 130 16.19 -19.46 -7.77
CA ASP A 130 15.34 -19.01 -8.89
C ASP A 130 15.40 -17.51 -9.23
N LYS A 131 16.58 -16.89 -9.11
CA LYS A 131 16.78 -15.43 -9.31
C LYS A 131 16.27 -14.92 -10.66
N PHE A 132 16.58 -15.62 -11.76
CA PHE A 132 16.13 -15.23 -13.10
C PHE A 132 14.60 -15.25 -13.22
N LEU A 133 13.96 -16.29 -12.66
CA LEU A 133 12.50 -16.43 -12.69
C LEU A 133 11.81 -15.35 -11.87
N LYS A 134 12.39 -14.96 -10.73
CA LYS A 134 11.90 -13.84 -9.91
C LYS A 134 11.95 -12.51 -10.66
N VAL A 135 13.08 -12.21 -11.31
CA VAL A 135 13.23 -10.99 -12.12
C VAL A 135 12.22 -11.00 -13.28
N LEU A 136 12.04 -12.13 -13.96
CA LEU A 136 11.03 -12.27 -15.00
C LEU A 136 9.62 -12.01 -14.46
N SER A 137 9.26 -12.60 -13.31
CA SER A 137 7.97 -12.37 -12.65
C SER A 137 7.74 -10.89 -12.30
N ILE A 138 8.78 -10.18 -11.86
CA ILE A 138 8.72 -8.74 -11.58
C ILE A 138 8.45 -7.95 -12.86
N LEU A 139 9.19 -8.24 -13.94
CA LEU A 139 9.02 -7.57 -15.23
C LEU A 139 7.64 -7.83 -15.84
N VAL A 140 7.14 -9.07 -15.74
CA VAL A 140 5.79 -9.43 -16.19
C VAL A 140 4.74 -8.68 -15.38
N GLY A 141 4.84 -8.68 -14.05
CA GLY A 141 3.90 -7.95 -13.19
C GLY A 141 3.88 -6.44 -13.48
N PHE A 142 5.06 -5.82 -13.62
CA PHE A 142 5.17 -4.42 -14.03
C PHE A 142 4.56 -4.16 -15.41
N GLY A 143 4.87 -5.00 -16.40
CA GLY A 143 4.34 -4.89 -17.76
C GLY A 143 2.82 -5.02 -17.83
N VAL A 144 2.22 -5.91 -17.04
CA VAL A 144 0.76 -6.07 -16.96
C VAL A 144 0.11 -4.79 -16.43
N ILE A 145 0.61 -4.23 -15.33
CA ILE A 145 0.04 -3.00 -14.75
C ILE A 145 0.27 -1.79 -15.67
N ALA A 146 1.46 -1.64 -16.24
CA ALA A 146 1.76 -0.57 -17.20
C ALA A 146 0.88 -0.67 -18.46
N GLY A 147 0.67 -1.89 -18.98
CA GLY A 147 -0.22 -2.15 -20.10
C GLY A 147 -1.68 -1.82 -19.78
N LEU A 148 -2.15 -2.19 -18.58
CA LEU A 148 -3.50 -1.86 -18.13
C LEU A 148 -3.72 -0.34 -18.06
N ILE A 149 -2.79 0.39 -17.44
CA ILE A 149 -2.87 1.86 -17.30
C ILE A 149 -2.85 2.54 -18.67
N THR A 150 -1.95 2.12 -19.56
CA THR A 150 -1.86 2.71 -20.91
C THR A 150 -3.09 2.43 -21.76
N TYR A 151 -3.70 1.26 -21.62
CA TYR A 151 -4.98 0.95 -22.25
C TYR A 151 -6.10 1.83 -21.72
N GLU A 152 -6.20 2.01 -20.40
CA GLU A 152 -7.24 2.84 -19.77
C GLU A 152 -7.12 4.31 -20.18
N VAL A 153 -5.90 4.90 -20.13
CA VAL A 153 -5.64 6.28 -20.59
C VAL A 153 -5.92 6.48 -22.08
N ARG A 154 -5.84 5.42 -22.91
CA ARG A 154 -6.10 5.49 -24.35
C ARG A 154 -7.59 5.47 -24.69
N HIS A 155 -8.44 5.03 -23.76
CA HIS A 155 -9.87 4.84 -23.95
C HIS A 155 -10.74 5.83 -23.15
N GLU A 156 -10.13 6.79 -22.45
CA GLU A 156 -10.74 8.05 -21.99
C GLU A 156 -10.47 9.20 -22.99
#